data_AF-A0A7Y3PHB9-F1
#
_entry.id   AF-A0A7Y3PHB9-F1
#
_cell.length_a   1.000
_cell.length_b   1.000
_cell.length_c   1.000
_cell.angle_alpha   90.00
_cell.angle_beta   90.00
_cell.angle_gamma   90.00
#
_symmetry.space_group_name_H-M   'P 1'
#
loop_
_entity.id
_entity.type
_entity.pdbx_description
1 polymer ?
#
loop_
_entity_poly.entity_id
_entity_poly.type
_entity_poly.pdbx_seq_one_letter_code
_entity_poly.pdbx_strand_id
1 'polypeptide(L)'
;MSVILMPMRDQDQSAPKTRKTLVGRSGINLRVLQIALGCLWVVDGLLQAQPKMFGSDFVKMVILPNSMSQPGFIGSLISWSGHLMLHGSVIWNTLFVLIQVGIGVGIIFKRTTKFALLASIGWASGVWLIGEGLGMVLTGTASPLTGSPGAVFIYAVMALIVFPRKRQGSNGVLMGIDSSASGDGLLGSSAVLILWALFWIGNAFIWLEPANRYSSAIKDQIQANAQM
;
A
#
# COMPACT_ATOMS: atom_id res chain seq x y z
N MET A 1 -45.07 9.12 -67.94
CA MET A 1 -43.84 8.79 -67.17
C MET A 1 -44.12 9.11 -65.71
N SER A 2 -44.61 8.13 -64.94
CA SER A 2 -44.88 8.27 -63.51
C SER A 2 -43.78 7.55 -62.75
N VAL A 3 -42.91 8.30 -62.07
CA VAL A 3 -41.89 7.74 -61.18
C VAL A 3 -42.52 7.56 -59.80
N ILE A 4 -42.74 6.30 -59.44
CA ILE A 4 -43.20 5.89 -58.10
C ILE A 4 -42.04 6.09 -57.13
N LEU A 5 -42.14 7.10 -56.26
CA LEU A 5 -41.26 7.29 -55.12
C LEU A 5 -41.57 6.21 -54.06
N MET A 6 -40.75 5.17 -54.02
CA MET A 6 -40.74 4.16 -52.97
C MET A 6 -40.07 4.77 -51.72
N PRO A 7 -40.75 4.87 -50.57
CA PRO A 7 -40.09 5.35 -49.36
C PRO A 7 -39.10 4.29 -48.89
N MET A 8 -37.81 4.66 -48.84
CA MET A 8 -36.79 3.84 -48.19
C MET A 8 -37.20 3.64 -46.74
N ARG A 9 -37.43 2.37 -46.39
CA ARG A 9 -37.63 1.88 -45.04
C ARG A 9 -36.41 2.29 -44.22
N ASP A 10 -36.61 3.13 -43.21
CA ASP A 10 -35.61 3.42 -42.19
C ASP A 10 -35.06 2.08 -41.68
N GLN A 11 -33.79 1.83 -42.00
CA GLN A 11 -33.07 0.74 -41.37
C GLN A 11 -32.89 1.12 -39.91
N ASP A 12 -33.46 0.27 -39.06
CA ASP A 12 -33.25 0.20 -37.63
C ASP A 12 -31.75 0.34 -37.33
N GLN A 13 -31.30 1.56 -37.04
CA GLN A 13 -30.00 1.83 -36.45
C GLN A 13 -30.10 1.37 -35.00
N SER A 14 -30.06 0.04 -34.81
CA SER A 14 -29.86 -0.56 -33.51
C SER A 14 -28.47 -0.13 -33.05
N ALA A 15 -28.41 0.99 -32.31
CA ALA A 15 -27.20 1.49 -31.68
C ALA A 15 -26.54 0.32 -30.94
N PRO A 16 -25.24 0.08 -31.11
CA PRO A 16 -24.57 -1.02 -30.43
C PRO A 16 -24.74 -0.80 -28.92
N LYS A 17 -25.57 -1.63 -28.29
CA LYS A 17 -25.76 -1.66 -26.84
C LYS A 17 -24.37 -1.78 -26.23
N THR A 18 -23.89 -0.68 -25.66
CA THR A 18 -22.57 -0.58 -25.06
C THR A 18 -22.54 -1.61 -23.93
N ARG A 19 -22.00 -2.81 -24.21
CA ARG A 19 -21.80 -3.83 -23.17
C ARG A 19 -20.83 -3.23 -22.19
N LYS A 20 -21.36 -2.74 -21.06
CA LYS A 20 -20.54 -2.40 -19.89
C LYS A 20 -19.65 -3.60 -19.63
N THR A 21 -18.34 -3.40 -19.71
CA THR A 21 -17.35 -4.43 -19.37
C THR A 21 -17.63 -4.92 -17.94
N LEU A 22 -17.27 -6.16 -17.62
CA LEU A 22 -17.46 -6.74 -16.27
C LEU A 22 -16.91 -5.83 -15.15
N VAL A 23 -15.88 -5.05 -15.44
CA VAL A 23 -15.29 -4.03 -14.54
C VAL A 23 -16.25 -2.87 -14.26
N GLY A 24 -17.06 -2.43 -15.22
CA GLY A 24 -18.12 -1.44 -15.03
C GLY A 24 -19.30 -1.91 -14.17
N ARG A 25 -19.32 -3.21 -13.79
CA ARG A 25 -20.26 -3.80 -12.82
C ARG A 25 -19.67 -3.92 -11.41
N SER A 26 -18.35 -3.87 -11.26
CA SER A 26 -17.68 -3.86 -9.96
C SER A 26 -17.78 -2.45 -9.38
N GLY A 27 -18.62 -2.23 -8.36
CA GLY A 27 -18.79 -0.92 -7.71
C GLY A 27 -17.54 -0.34 -7.00
N ILE A 28 -16.35 -0.89 -7.28
CA ILE A 28 -15.07 -0.46 -6.70
C ILE A 28 -14.61 0.79 -7.44
N ASN A 29 -14.86 1.95 -6.84
CA ASN A 29 -14.32 3.23 -7.29
C ASN A 29 -13.09 3.62 -6.46
N LEU A 30 -12.34 4.63 -6.94
CA LEU A 30 -11.17 5.19 -6.25
C LEU A 30 -11.47 5.55 -4.79
N ARG A 31 -12.70 6.01 -4.51
CA ARG A 31 -13.09 6.44 -3.17
C ARG A 31 -13.19 5.28 -2.19
N VAL A 32 -13.67 4.12 -2.63
CA VAL A 32 -13.70 2.91 -1.80
C VAL A 32 -12.29 2.51 -1.39
N LEU A 33 -11.33 2.54 -2.32
CA LEU A 33 -9.92 2.22 -2.03
C LEU A 33 -9.28 3.24 -1.07
N GLN A 34 -9.58 4.53 -1.22
CA GLN A 34 -9.14 5.56 -0.26
C GLN A 34 -9.71 5.30 1.13
N ILE A 35 -11.00 5.00 1.25
CA ILE A 35 -11.61 4.70 2.55
C ILE A 35 -10.99 3.45 3.16
N ALA A 36 -10.77 2.39 2.37
CA ALA A 36 -10.11 1.18 2.84
C ALA A 36 -8.70 1.47 3.39
N LEU A 37 -7.87 2.22 2.65
CA LEU A 37 -6.56 2.65 3.12
C LEU A 37 -6.64 3.52 4.39
N GLY A 38 -7.62 4.42 4.45
CA GLY A 38 -7.86 5.24 5.64
C GLY A 38 -8.24 4.40 6.85
N CYS A 39 -9.12 3.42 6.69
CA CYS A 39 -9.48 2.47 7.74
C CYS A 39 -8.27 1.63 8.19
N LEU A 40 -7.42 1.17 7.26
CA LEU A 40 -6.20 0.44 7.60
C LEU A 40 -5.29 1.28 8.51
N TRP A 41 -5.07 2.55 8.20
CA TRP A 41 -4.29 3.46 9.07
C TRP A 41 -4.94 3.68 10.44
N VAL A 42 -6.26 3.79 10.52
CA VAL A 42 -6.95 3.93 11.82
C VAL A 42 -6.79 2.66 12.65
N VAL A 43 -7.02 1.49 12.04
CA VAL A 43 -6.85 0.20 12.73
C VAL A 43 -5.41 0.01 13.19
N ASP A 44 -4.44 0.33 12.34
CA ASP A 44 -3.00 0.29 12.67
C ASP A 44 -2.70 1.17 13.90
N GLY A 45 -3.19 2.42 13.89
CA GLY A 45 -3.03 3.33 15.03
C GLY A 45 -3.68 2.83 16.31
N LEU A 46 -4.83 2.18 16.21
CA LEU A 46 -5.51 1.57 17.36
C LEU A 46 -4.77 0.34 17.89
N LEU A 47 -4.16 -0.47 17.01
CA LEU A 47 -3.29 -1.58 17.41
C LEU A 47 -2.02 -1.05 18.08
N GLN A 48 -1.46 0.06 17.58
CA GLN A 48 -0.34 0.75 18.19
C GLN A 48 -0.69 1.36 19.57
N ALA A 49 -1.98 1.59 19.85
CA ALA A 49 -2.47 2.07 21.14
C ALA A 49 -2.61 0.95 22.21
N GLN A 50 -2.14 -0.27 21.93
CA GLN A 50 -2.08 -1.32 22.95
C GLN A 50 -1.14 -0.94 24.10
N PRO A 51 -1.47 -1.29 25.37
CA PRO A 51 -0.63 -0.95 26.52
C PRO A 51 0.84 -1.37 26.40
N LYS A 52 1.11 -2.55 25.80
CA LYS A 52 2.48 -3.07 25.57
C LYS A 52 3.33 -2.13 24.70
N MET A 53 2.71 -1.36 23.80
CA MET A 53 3.43 -0.47 22.87
C MET A 53 3.92 0.83 23.51
N PHE A 54 3.39 1.21 24.67
CA PHE A 54 3.85 2.40 25.42
C PHE A 54 5.09 2.13 26.29
N GLY A 55 5.47 0.87 26.47
CA GLY A 55 6.68 0.46 27.19
C GLY A 55 7.93 0.49 26.33
N SER A 56 9.09 0.23 26.94
CA SER A 56 10.37 0.12 26.21
C SER A 56 10.44 -1.10 25.29
N ASP A 57 9.54 -2.07 25.47
CA ASP A 57 9.53 -3.34 24.75
C ASP A 57 9.27 -3.14 23.26
N PHE A 58 8.39 -2.20 22.89
CA PHE A 58 8.21 -1.82 21.49
C PHE A 58 9.55 -1.46 20.84
N VAL A 59 10.34 -0.61 21.49
CA VAL A 59 11.61 -0.17 20.94
C VAL A 59 12.65 -1.29 20.95
N LYS A 60 12.73 -2.06 22.04
CA LYS A 60 13.75 -3.12 22.22
C LYS A 60 13.47 -4.38 21.41
N MET A 61 12.21 -4.73 21.20
CA MET A 61 11.79 -5.97 20.53
C MET A 61 11.34 -5.76 19.09
N VAL A 62 10.92 -4.54 18.71
CA VAL A 62 10.45 -4.25 17.34
C VAL A 62 11.43 -3.37 16.58
N ILE A 63 11.88 -2.25 17.15
CA ILE A 63 12.67 -1.24 16.40
C ILE A 63 14.16 -1.61 16.34
N LEU A 64 14.82 -1.76 17.48
CA LEU A 64 16.27 -1.99 17.54
C LEU A 64 16.73 -3.26 16.82
N PRO A 65 16.00 -4.40 16.88
CA PRO A 65 16.41 -5.60 16.14
C PRO A 65 16.53 -5.40 14.64
N ASN A 66 15.74 -4.48 14.06
CA ASN A 66 15.76 -4.20 12.61
C ASN A 66 17.02 -3.46 12.14
N SER A 67 17.88 -3.00 13.06
CA SER A 67 19.20 -2.45 12.75
C SER A 67 20.25 -3.53 12.45
N MET A 68 20.02 -4.76 12.89
CA MET A 68 21.01 -5.84 12.78
C MET A 68 21.23 -6.23 11.31
N SER A 69 22.49 -6.47 10.95
CA SER A 69 22.90 -6.91 9.60
C SER A 69 22.52 -5.94 8.46
N GLN A 70 22.11 -4.72 8.79
CA GLN A 70 21.85 -3.66 7.81
C GLN A 70 23.15 -3.02 7.31
N PRO A 71 23.14 -2.40 6.11
CA PRO A 71 24.21 -1.49 5.70
C PRO A 71 24.47 -0.43 6.78
N GLY A 72 25.75 -0.12 7.03
CA GLY A 72 26.16 0.64 8.22
C GLY A 72 25.42 1.96 8.45
N PHE A 73 25.11 2.70 7.39
CA PHE A 73 24.32 3.94 7.49
C PHE A 73 22.88 3.68 7.98
N ILE A 74 22.20 2.68 7.41
CA ILE A 74 20.81 2.35 7.74
C ILE A 74 20.74 1.80 9.17
N GLY A 75 21.62 0.85 9.51
CA GLY A 75 21.68 0.28 10.87
C GLY A 75 21.96 1.35 11.94
N SER A 76 22.85 2.30 11.66
CA SER A 76 23.15 3.41 12.57
C SER A 76 21.95 4.35 12.73
N LEU A 77 21.23 4.67 11.65
CA LEU A 77 20.04 5.51 11.68
C LEU A 77 18.90 4.88 12.50
N ILE A 78 18.65 3.57 12.30
CA ILE A 78 17.65 2.81 13.07
C ILE A 78 18.05 2.80 14.55
N SER A 79 19.31 2.49 14.86
CA SER A 79 19.81 2.44 16.24
C SER A 79 19.69 3.79 16.95
N TRP A 80 20.10 4.87 16.27
CA TRP A 80 19.97 6.24 16.78
C TRP A 80 18.50 6.59 17.07
N SER A 81 17.61 6.28 16.13
CA SER A 81 16.17 6.53 16.27
C SER A 81 15.57 5.73 17.43
N GLY A 82 15.93 4.45 17.56
CA GLY A 82 15.48 3.60 18.66
C GLY A 82 15.95 4.13 20.01
N HIS A 83 17.23 4.49 20.15
CA HIS A 83 17.74 5.06 21.41
C HIS A 83 17.06 6.39 21.76
N LEU A 84 16.77 7.23 20.77
CA LEU A 84 15.98 8.45 20.98
C LEU A 84 14.56 8.13 21.48
N MET A 85 13.94 7.07 20.98
CA MET A 85 12.61 6.62 21.41
C MET A 85 12.61 6.05 22.84
N LEU A 86 13.72 5.48 23.32
CA LEU A 86 13.84 4.97 24.69
C LEU A 86 13.78 6.08 25.75
N HIS A 87 14.16 7.32 25.42
CA HIS A 87 14.11 8.44 26.36
C HIS A 87 12.68 8.91 26.68
N GLY A 88 11.67 8.45 25.92
CA GLY A 88 10.28 8.86 26.12
C GLY A 88 9.29 8.01 25.32
N SER A 89 9.32 6.69 25.52
CA SER A 89 8.54 5.75 24.69
C SER A 89 7.04 6.04 24.70
N VAL A 90 6.49 6.50 25.83
CA VAL A 90 5.07 6.89 25.93
C VAL A 90 4.75 8.06 24.99
N ILE A 91 5.60 9.09 24.97
CA ILE A 91 5.41 10.29 24.16
C ILE A 91 5.51 9.94 22.68
N TRP A 92 6.57 9.21 22.29
CA TRP A 92 6.76 8.78 20.91
C TRP A 92 5.63 7.89 20.41
N ASN A 93 5.23 6.88 21.19
CA ASN A 93 4.14 6.00 20.81
C ASN A 93 2.81 6.76 20.69
N THR A 94 2.55 7.71 21.59
CA THR A 94 1.37 8.59 21.50
C THR A 94 1.38 9.37 20.18
N LEU A 95 2.53 9.94 19.79
CA LEU A 95 2.66 10.64 18.51
C LEU A 95 2.42 9.70 17.32
N PHE A 96 2.93 8.46 17.36
CA PHE A 96 2.71 7.48 16.30
C PHE A 96 1.23 7.15 16.13
N VAL A 97 0.53 6.86 17.23
CA VAL A 97 -0.92 6.63 17.25
C VAL A 97 -1.66 7.83 16.65
N LEU A 98 -1.36 9.05 17.11
CA LEU A 98 -2.02 10.27 16.63
C LEU A 98 -1.78 10.53 15.14
N ILE A 99 -0.55 10.30 14.66
CA ILE A 99 -0.22 10.46 13.23
C ILE A 99 -0.97 9.43 12.40
N GLN A 100 -0.94 8.15 12.78
CA GLN A 100 -1.60 7.08 12.03
C GLN A 100 -3.11 7.28 11.97
N VAL A 101 -3.76 7.52 13.12
CA VAL A 101 -5.20 7.82 13.18
C VAL A 101 -5.52 9.11 12.41
N GLY A 102 -4.71 10.16 12.58
CA GLY A 102 -4.89 11.44 11.89
C GLY A 102 -4.81 11.31 10.37
N ILE A 103 -3.85 10.53 9.85
CA ILE A 103 -3.74 10.18 8.43
C ILE A 103 -4.98 9.42 7.99
N GLY A 104 -5.35 8.35 8.69
CA GLY A 104 -6.48 7.49 8.31
C GLY A 104 -7.80 8.26 8.23
N VAL A 105 -8.09 9.04 9.28
CA VAL A 105 -9.24 9.94 9.34
C VAL A 105 -9.16 11.01 8.25
N GLY A 106 -7.99 11.60 8.02
CA GLY A 106 -7.75 12.59 6.97
C GLY A 106 -8.01 12.06 5.55
N ILE A 107 -7.73 10.77 5.29
CA ILE A 107 -8.06 10.12 4.01
C ILE A 107 -9.57 9.89 3.90
N ILE A 108 -10.23 9.46 4.98
CA ILE A 108 -11.69 9.23 5.06
C ILE A 108 -12.49 10.53 4.89
N PHE A 109 -11.92 11.69 5.19
CA PHE A 109 -12.54 12.98 4.90
C PHE A 109 -12.14 13.51 3.51
N LYS A 110 -13.12 13.60 2.59
CA LYS A 110 -12.91 13.98 1.17
C LYS A 110 -12.12 15.29 1.00
N ARG A 111 -12.34 16.27 1.89
CA ARG A 111 -11.71 17.60 1.80
C ARG A 111 -10.20 17.56 2.09
N THR A 112 -9.76 16.65 2.94
CA THR A 112 -8.36 16.53 3.39
C THR A 112 -7.61 15.39 2.70
N THR A 113 -8.30 14.53 1.96
CA THR A 113 -7.75 13.29 1.37
C THR A 113 -6.43 13.50 0.64
N LYS A 114 -6.29 14.55 -0.17
CA LYS A 114 -5.04 14.78 -0.92
C LYS A 114 -3.83 15.01 -0.01
N PHE A 115 -3.99 15.86 1.02
CA PHE A 115 -2.91 16.14 1.97
C PHE A 115 -2.63 14.93 2.86
N ALA A 116 -3.69 14.23 3.27
CA ALA A 116 -3.57 13.02 4.07
C ALA A 116 -2.87 11.89 3.32
N LEU A 117 -3.06 11.76 2.00
CA LEU A 117 -2.33 10.81 1.17
C LEU A 117 -0.84 11.17 1.03
N LEU A 118 -0.49 12.46 0.92
CA LEU A 118 0.92 12.89 0.95
C LEU A 118 1.56 12.56 2.31
N ALA A 119 0.85 12.86 3.40
CA ALA A 119 1.29 12.50 4.74
C ALA A 119 1.43 10.97 4.89
N SER A 120 0.49 10.19 4.35
CA SER A 120 0.56 8.72 4.31
C SER A 120 1.81 8.21 3.62
N ILE A 121 2.20 8.79 2.48
CA ILE A 121 3.41 8.37 1.74
C ILE A 121 4.67 8.69 2.55
N GLY A 122 4.75 9.90 3.12
CA GLY A 122 5.89 10.31 3.94
C GLY A 122 6.02 9.48 5.21
N TRP A 123 4.91 9.26 5.90
CA TRP A 123 4.87 8.46 7.13
C TRP A 123 5.18 6.99 6.86
N ALA A 124 4.56 6.38 5.85
CA ALA A 124 4.87 5.01 5.45
C ALA A 124 6.35 4.85 5.09
N SER A 125 6.96 5.80 4.38
CA SER A 125 8.39 5.76 4.07
C SER A 125 9.27 5.78 5.32
N GLY A 126 8.91 6.60 6.32
CA GLY A 126 9.61 6.68 7.60
C GLY A 126 9.49 5.40 8.42
N VAL A 127 8.28 4.84 8.53
CA VAL A 127 8.02 3.56 9.18
C VAL A 127 8.74 2.43 8.46
N TRP A 128 8.73 2.41 7.14
CA TRP A 128 9.41 1.40 6.35
C TRP A 128 10.93 1.42 6.58
N LEU A 129 11.54 2.61 6.60
CA LEU A 129 12.98 2.77 6.82
C LEU A 129 13.39 2.45 8.26
N ILE A 130 12.73 3.05 9.25
CA ILE A 130 13.14 2.99 10.66
C ILE A 130 12.46 1.84 11.40
N GLY A 131 11.15 1.70 11.20
CA GLY A 131 10.33 0.73 11.90
C GLY A 131 10.48 -0.68 11.36
N GLU A 132 10.58 -0.86 10.04
CA GLU A 132 10.68 -2.17 9.39
C GLU A 132 12.08 -2.49 8.83
N GLY A 133 13.04 -1.56 8.90
CA GLY A 133 14.39 -1.75 8.37
C GLY A 133 14.43 -2.09 6.88
N LEU A 134 13.59 -1.40 6.08
CA LEU A 134 13.36 -1.69 4.66
C LEU A 134 12.87 -3.13 4.42
N GLY A 135 12.10 -3.67 5.37
CA GLY A 135 11.59 -5.04 5.35
C GLY A 135 12.70 -6.10 5.37
N MET A 136 13.89 -5.76 5.89
CA MET A 136 15.07 -6.63 5.96
C MET A 136 15.63 -7.08 4.60
N VAL A 137 15.16 -6.49 3.49
CA VAL A 137 15.54 -6.90 2.11
C VAL A 137 17.05 -6.76 1.85
N LEU A 138 17.73 -5.86 2.56
CA LEU A 138 19.17 -5.62 2.40
C LEU A 138 20.05 -6.52 3.29
N THR A 139 19.46 -7.38 4.11
CA THR A 139 20.19 -8.14 5.14
C THR A 139 20.44 -9.61 4.78
N GLY A 140 19.80 -10.11 3.71
CA GLY A 140 19.80 -11.53 3.36
C GLY A 140 19.02 -12.43 4.33
N THR A 141 18.23 -11.82 5.23
CA THR A 141 17.34 -12.51 6.18
C THR A 141 15.86 -12.20 5.95
N ALA A 142 15.55 -11.50 4.86
CA ALA A 142 14.19 -11.18 4.47
C ALA A 142 13.37 -12.47 4.30
N SER A 143 12.14 -12.46 4.82
CA SER A 143 11.19 -13.54 4.61
C SER A 143 9.81 -12.97 4.29
N PRO A 144 9.13 -13.45 3.23
CA PRO A 144 7.76 -13.06 2.95
C PRO A 144 6.81 -13.53 4.05
N LEU A 145 7.16 -14.61 4.77
CA LEU A 145 6.37 -15.14 5.89
C LEU A 145 6.35 -14.18 7.09
N THR A 146 7.43 -13.43 7.29
CA THR A 146 7.54 -12.42 8.36
C THR A 146 7.21 -11.01 7.87
N GLY A 147 6.67 -10.87 6.66
CA GLY A 147 6.14 -9.60 6.14
C GLY A 147 7.10 -8.78 5.27
N SER A 148 8.25 -9.32 4.85
CA SER A 148 9.12 -8.68 3.85
C SER A 148 8.39 -8.54 2.49
N PRO A 149 8.57 -7.46 1.70
CA PRO A 149 9.48 -6.32 1.86
C PRO A 149 8.98 -5.23 2.83
N GLY A 150 7.95 -5.49 3.62
CA GLY A 150 7.38 -4.55 4.58
C GLY A 150 5.88 -4.35 4.34
N ALA A 151 5.06 -4.39 5.39
CA ALA A 151 3.62 -4.22 5.27
C ALA A 151 3.27 -2.78 4.90
N VAL A 152 3.96 -1.82 5.52
CA VAL A 152 3.70 -0.39 5.30
C VAL A 152 4.14 0.08 3.91
N PHE A 153 5.05 -0.64 3.25
CA PHE A 153 5.41 -0.39 1.86
C PHE A 153 4.19 -0.48 0.94
N ILE A 154 3.32 -1.47 1.18
CA ILE A 154 2.08 -1.63 0.42
C ILE A 154 1.17 -0.42 0.63
N TYR A 155 1.18 0.21 1.82
CA TYR A 155 0.35 1.39 2.11
C TYR A 155 0.84 2.59 1.31
N ALA A 156 2.16 2.77 1.18
CA ALA A 156 2.74 3.81 0.33
C ALA A 156 2.37 3.62 -1.15
N VAL A 157 2.47 2.38 -1.66
CA VAL A 157 2.07 2.05 -3.04
C VAL A 157 0.58 2.29 -3.25
N MET A 158 -0.27 1.84 -2.31
CA MET A 158 -1.71 2.10 -2.35
C MET A 158 -2.01 3.60 -2.36
N ALA A 159 -1.33 4.39 -1.53
CA ALA A 159 -1.51 5.84 -1.47
C ALA A 159 -1.17 6.52 -2.81
N LEU A 160 -0.13 6.06 -3.51
CA LEU A 160 0.23 6.53 -4.84
C LEU A 160 -0.81 6.16 -5.91
N ILE A 161 -1.32 4.93 -5.85
CA ILE A 161 -2.38 4.44 -6.75
C ILE A 161 -3.65 5.26 -6.56
N VAL A 162 -4.05 5.53 -5.32
CA VAL A 162 -5.31 6.20 -5.01
C VAL A 162 -5.22 7.74 -5.01
N PHE A 163 -4.06 8.28 -5.38
CA PHE A 163 -3.80 9.71 -5.34
C PHE A 163 -4.67 10.46 -6.36
N PRO A 164 -5.47 11.46 -5.94
CA PRO A 164 -6.41 12.13 -6.83
C PRO A 164 -5.69 13.01 -7.87
N ARG A 165 -5.96 12.76 -9.17
CA ARG A 165 -5.51 13.61 -10.29
C ARG A 165 -6.62 14.57 -10.75
N LYS A 166 -6.25 15.78 -11.18
CA LYS A 166 -7.17 16.62 -11.98
C LYS A 166 -7.39 15.91 -13.32
N ARG A 167 -8.60 15.41 -13.58
CA ARG A 167 -8.97 14.89 -14.91
C ARG A 167 -8.71 15.99 -15.95
N GLN A 168 -7.70 15.78 -16.78
CA GLN A 168 -7.58 16.52 -18.02
C GLN A 168 -8.57 15.86 -18.98
N GLY A 169 -9.58 16.60 -19.43
CA GLY A 169 -10.74 16.06 -20.13
C GLY A 169 -10.36 15.18 -21.31
N SER A 170 -10.39 13.86 -21.12
CA SER A 170 -10.41 12.91 -22.21
C SER A 170 -11.87 12.62 -22.52
N ASN A 171 -12.35 13.14 -23.65
CA ASN A 171 -13.65 12.82 -24.23
C ASN A 171 -13.69 11.40 -24.85
N GLY A 172 -12.75 10.52 -24.48
CA GLY A 172 -12.68 9.14 -24.97
C GLY A 172 -13.31 8.16 -23.98
N VAL A 173 -14.06 7.19 -24.50
CA VAL A 173 -14.54 6.03 -23.73
C VAL A 173 -13.33 5.24 -23.24
N LEU A 174 -12.99 5.33 -21.95
CA LEU A 174 -11.93 4.53 -21.31
C LEU A 174 -12.29 3.04 -21.41
N MET A 175 -11.56 2.28 -22.23
CA MET A 175 -11.71 0.83 -22.38
C MET A 175 -10.54 0.09 -21.72
N GLY A 176 -10.79 -1.13 -21.21
CA GLY A 176 -9.75 -2.02 -20.68
C GLY A 176 -9.28 -1.67 -19.27
N ILE A 177 -7.99 -1.85 -19.00
CA ILE A 177 -7.37 -1.58 -17.68
C ILE A 177 -7.43 -0.10 -17.28
N ASP A 178 -7.58 0.81 -18.25
CA ASP A 178 -7.72 2.25 -18.00
C ASP A 178 -9.10 2.61 -17.44
N SER A 179 -10.08 1.70 -17.52
CA SER A 179 -11.38 1.82 -16.85
C SER A 179 -11.31 1.52 -15.35
N SER A 180 -10.19 0.99 -14.84
CA SER A 180 -10.04 0.58 -13.45
C SER A 180 -9.65 1.76 -12.54
N ALA A 181 -9.83 1.62 -11.22
CA ALA A 181 -9.50 2.66 -10.26
C ALA A 181 -8.02 3.10 -10.31
N SER A 182 -7.10 2.25 -10.83
CA SER A 182 -5.70 2.62 -11.04
C SER A 182 -5.46 3.49 -12.27
N GLY A 183 -6.37 3.49 -13.26
CA GLY A 183 -6.28 4.38 -14.43
C GLY A 183 -6.48 5.87 -14.08
N ASP A 184 -7.21 6.16 -12.99
CA ASP A 184 -7.43 7.52 -12.48
C ASP A 184 -6.32 7.99 -11.48
N GLY A 185 -5.34 7.13 -11.16
CA GLY A 185 -4.25 7.36 -10.19
C GLY A 185 -3.05 8.17 -10.73
N LEU A 186 -2.06 8.47 -9.85
CA LEU A 186 -0.83 9.19 -10.25
C LEU A 186 0.05 8.35 -11.19
N LEU A 187 0.11 7.05 -10.89
CA LEU A 187 0.78 6.04 -11.70
C LEU A 187 -0.31 5.44 -12.59
N GLY A 188 -0.21 5.65 -13.91
CA GLY A 188 -1.18 5.05 -14.84
C GLY A 188 -1.27 3.53 -14.66
N SER A 189 -2.32 2.93 -15.20
CA SER A 189 -2.63 1.49 -15.10
C SER A 189 -1.40 0.58 -15.31
N SER A 190 -0.56 0.89 -16.31
CA SER A 190 0.69 0.16 -16.60
C SER A 190 1.73 0.24 -15.49
N ALA A 191 1.92 1.41 -14.86
CA ALA A 191 2.90 1.57 -13.79
C ALA A 191 2.48 0.81 -12.52
N VAL A 192 1.17 0.76 -12.24
CA VAL A 192 0.62 -0.06 -11.15
C VAL A 192 0.85 -1.54 -11.40
N LEU A 193 0.61 -2.01 -12.62
CA LEU A 193 0.86 -3.41 -12.99
C LEU A 193 2.35 -3.76 -12.91
N ILE A 194 3.24 -2.84 -13.32
CA ILE A 194 4.70 -3.03 -13.20
C ILE A 194 5.09 -3.12 -11.73
N LEU A 195 4.65 -2.19 -10.88
CA LEU A 195 4.93 -2.24 -9.44
C LEU A 195 4.41 -3.52 -8.80
N TRP A 196 3.21 -3.95 -9.20
CA TRP A 196 2.60 -5.19 -8.70
C TRP A 196 3.40 -6.42 -9.15
N ALA A 197 3.79 -6.48 -10.42
CA ALA A 197 4.62 -7.55 -10.94
C ALA A 197 6.00 -7.58 -10.26
N LEU A 198 6.65 -6.41 -10.10
CA LEU A 198 7.93 -6.28 -9.40
C LEU A 198 7.81 -6.73 -7.93
N PHE A 199 6.73 -6.41 -7.25
CA PHE A 199 6.47 -6.86 -5.89
C PHE A 199 6.41 -8.40 -5.80
N TRP A 200 5.64 -9.04 -6.68
CA TRP A 200 5.52 -10.51 -6.67
C TRP A 200 6.79 -11.21 -7.12
N ILE A 201 7.47 -10.68 -8.14
CA ILE A 201 8.76 -11.20 -8.60
C ILE A 201 9.81 -11.05 -7.50
N GLY A 202 9.87 -9.89 -6.83
CA GLY A 202 10.75 -9.65 -5.69
C GLY A 202 10.49 -10.66 -4.57
N ASN A 203 9.23 -10.86 -4.19
CA ASN A 203 8.86 -11.88 -3.19
C ASN A 203 9.27 -13.30 -3.61
N ALA A 204 9.12 -13.66 -4.90
CA ALA A 204 9.58 -14.94 -5.40
C ALA A 204 11.11 -15.09 -5.27
N PHE A 205 11.88 -14.04 -5.51
CA PHE A 205 13.32 -14.04 -5.27
C PHE A 205 13.67 -14.21 -3.79
N ILE A 206 12.95 -13.53 -2.88
CA ILE A 206 13.17 -13.69 -1.43
C ILE A 206 12.94 -15.16 -1.01
N TRP A 207 11.92 -15.83 -1.55
CA TRP A 207 11.70 -17.26 -1.30
C TRP A 207 12.86 -18.17 -1.75
N LEU A 208 13.64 -17.74 -2.75
CA LEU A 208 14.80 -18.49 -3.25
C LEU A 208 16.08 -18.24 -2.43
N GLU A 209 16.07 -17.27 -1.50
CA GLU A 209 17.22 -17.00 -0.65
C GLU A 209 17.58 -18.19 0.25
N PRO A 210 18.87 -18.37 0.60
CA PRO A 210 19.31 -19.44 1.49
C PRO A 210 18.54 -19.49 2.82
N ALA A 211 18.11 -18.33 3.33
CA ALA A 211 17.35 -18.20 4.57
C ALA A 211 15.92 -18.78 4.51
N ASN A 212 15.36 -19.02 3.32
CA ASN A 212 13.96 -19.45 3.15
C ASN A 212 13.81 -20.82 2.49
N ARG A 213 14.86 -21.34 1.84
CA ARG A 213 14.77 -22.54 0.98
C ARG A 213 15.09 -23.88 1.65
N TYR A 214 15.51 -23.90 2.92
CA TYR A 214 15.87 -25.15 3.60
C TYR A 214 14.64 -25.85 4.19
N SER A 215 14.72 -27.18 4.36
CA SER A 215 13.55 -28.05 4.62
C SER A 215 12.76 -27.71 5.89
N SER A 216 13.38 -27.10 6.90
CA SER A 216 12.71 -26.70 8.14
C SER A 216 12.43 -25.20 8.23
N ALA A 217 12.72 -24.40 7.18
CA ALA A 217 12.69 -22.94 7.25
C ALA A 217 11.35 -22.39 7.73
N ILE A 218 10.24 -22.87 7.16
CA ILE A 218 8.90 -22.42 7.56
C ILE A 218 8.60 -22.79 9.02
N LYS A 219 8.96 -24.00 9.45
CA LYS A 219 8.75 -24.46 10.83
C LYS A 219 9.54 -23.60 11.81
N ASP A 220 10.81 -23.37 11.52
CA ASP A 220 11.72 -22.64 12.39
C ASP A 220 11.29 -21.16 12.49
N GLN A 221 10.84 -20.56 11.39
CA GLN A 221 10.28 -19.20 11.38
C GLN A 221 8.95 -19.09 12.15
N ILE A 222 8.05 -20.07 12.05
CA ILE A 222 6.80 -20.08 12.85
C ILE A 222 7.12 -20.23 14.34
N GLN A 223 8.05 -21.12 14.71
CA GLN A 223 8.46 -21.32 16.10
C GLN A 223 9.12 -20.07 16.68
N ALA A 224 9.98 -19.38 15.91
CA ALA A 224 10.60 -18.14 16.33
C ALA A 224 9.57 -17.03 16.60
N ASN A 225 8.56 -16.87 15.73
CA ASN A 225 7.51 -15.86 15.92
C ASN A 225 6.58 -16.16 17.11
N ALA A 226 6.38 -17.45 17.45
CA ALA A 226 5.56 -17.84 18.59
C ALA A 226 6.23 -17.55 19.97
N GLN A 227 7.53 -17.25 19.98
CA GLN A 227 8.31 -17.00 21.21
C GLN A 227 8.54 -15.51 21.50
N MET A 228 8.11 -14.59 20.62
CA MET A 228 8.21 -13.13 20.80
C MET A 228 6.94 -12.54 21.44
#